data_AF-A0A8C0KMY9-F1
#
_entry.id   AF-A0A8C0KMY9-F1
#
_cell.length_a   1.000
_cell.length_b   1.000
_cell.length_c   1.000
_cell.angle_alpha   90.00
_cell.angle_beta   90.00
_cell.angle_gamma   90.00
#
_symmetry.space_group_name_H-M   'P 1'
#
loop_
_entity.id
_entity.type
_entity.pdbx_description
1 polymer ?
#
loop_
_entity_poly.entity_id
_entity_poly.type
_entity_poly.pdbx_seq_one_letter_code
_entity_poly.pdbx_strand_id
1 'polypeptide(L)'
;MDVTVSELMELFLQSPLVTWVKTFGSFGSGNQDNLTMYMDLADGIFLNQIMLQIDPRPTNQRINKHVNNDVNLRIQNLTILVRNIKTYYQEVLQQLIVMNLPNVLMIGRDPLSGKSMEEIKKLLLLVLGCAVQVGARPGQGGGGPALSHPEGGVKLPQGS
;
A
#
# COMPACT_ATOMS: atom_id res chain seq x y z
N MET A 1 6.59 -19.00 -26.56
CA MET A 1 7.16 -17.64 -26.52
C MET A 1 7.37 -17.35 -25.04
N ASP A 2 8.62 -17.25 -24.60
CA ASP A 2 8.88 -16.91 -23.20
C ASP A 2 8.39 -15.48 -22.96
N VAL A 3 7.58 -15.29 -21.91
CA VAL A 3 7.08 -13.97 -21.54
C VAL A 3 8.25 -13.13 -21.04
N THR A 4 8.44 -11.95 -21.61
CA THR A 4 9.50 -11.03 -21.20
C THR A 4 9.19 -10.39 -19.84
N VAL A 5 10.22 -9.92 -19.14
CA VAL A 5 10.06 -9.21 -17.86
C VAL A 5 9.17 -7.96 -18.02
N SER A 6 9.28 -7.26 -19.15
CA SER A 6 8.46 -6.08 -19.44
C SER A 6 6.98 -6.43 -19.59
N GLU A 7 6.65 -7.52 -20.29
CA GLU A 7 5.27 -8.01 -20.40
C GLU A 7 4.73 -8.48 -19.06
N LEU A 8 5.54 -9.17 -18.25
CA LEU A 8 5.15 -9.57 -16.89
C LEU A 8 4.85 -8.35 -16.00
N MET A 9 5.68 -7.31 -16.08
CA MET A 9 5.48 -6.06 -15.35
C MET A 9 4.19 -5.36 -15.79
N GLU A 10 3.94 -5.29 -17.10
CA GLU A 10 2.71 -4.70 -17.63
C GLU A 10 1.46 -5.44 -17.12
N LEU A 11 1.45 -6.77 -17.22
CA LEU A 11 0.37 -7.61 -16.69
C LEU A 11 0.18 -7.42 -15.17
N PHE A 12 1.29 -7.30 -14.43
CA PHE A 12 1.26 -7.03 -12.99
C PHE A 12 0.63 -5.66 -12.69
N LEU A 13 1.00 -4.60 -13.41
CA LEU A 13 0.50 -3.23 -13.20
C LEU A 13 -0.95 -3.02 -13.62
N GLN A 14 -1.46 -3.89 -14.50
CA GLN A 14 -2.87 -3.96 -14.88
C GLN A 14 -3.70 -4.84 -13.92
N SER A 15 -3.07 -5.50 -12.95
CA SER A 15 -3.78 -6.39 -12.03
C SER A 15 -4.74 -5.63 -11.10
N PRO A 16 -5.83 -6.29 -10.63
CA PRO A 16 -6.77 -5.67 -9.70
C PRO A 16 -6.14 -5.13 -8.41
N LEU A 17 -5.05 -5.78 -7.93
CA LEU A 17 -4.32 -5.33 -6.76
C LEU A 17 -3.67 -3.96 -6.99
N VAL A 18 -3.02 -3.76 -8.14
CA VAL A 18 -2.41 -2.47 -8.48
C VAL A 18 -3.49 -1.42 -8.78
N THR A 19 -4.60 -1.83 -9.41
CA THR A 19 -5.77 -0.94 -9.60
C THR A 19 -6.33 -0.46 -8.26
N TRP A 20 -6.40 -1.31 -7.24
CA TRP A 20 -6.78 -0.89 -5.89
C TRP A 20 -5.75 0.09 -5.30
N VAL A 21 -4.45 -0.17 -5.45
CA VAL A 21 -3.40 0.76 -4.98
C VAL A 21 -3.51 2.13 -5.64
N LYS A 22 -3.86 2.19 -6.93
CA LYS A 22 -4.10 3.44 -7.67
C LYS A 22 -5.25 4.29 -7.11
N THR A 23 -6.12 3.72 -6.27
CA THR A 23 -7.17 4.50 -5.59
C THR A 23 -6.62 5.38 -4.45
N PHE A 24 -5.38 5.14 -4.00
CA PHE A 24 -4.71 5.94 -2.99
C PHE A 24 -3.93 7.09 -3.64
N GLY A 25 -4.46 8.31 -3.52
CA GLY A 25 -3.74 9.54 -3.86
C GLY A 25 -3.28 9.62 -5.33
N SER A 26 -2.06 10.12 -5.55
CA SER A 26 -1.47 10.38 -6.87
C SER A 26 -0.64 9.23 -7.43
N PHE A 27 -0.79 8.00 -6.92
CA PHE A 27 -0.02 6.85 -7.41
C PHE A 27 -0.30 6.59 -8.89
N GLY A 28 0.74 6.64 -9.72
CA GLY A 28 0.60 6.53 -11.17
C GLY A 28 -0.13 7.69 -11.83
N SER A 29 -0.18 8.86 -11.18
CA SER A 29 -0.73 10.08 -11.78
C SER A 29 0.28 10.71 -12.74
N GLY A 30 -0.16 11.04 -13.97
CA GLY A 30 0.65 11.64 -15.03
C GLY A 30 1.21 10.63 -16.03
N ASN A 31 2.12 11.07 -16.91
CA ASN A 31 2.82 10.23 -17.90
C ASN A 31 3.96 9.40 -17.28
N GLN A 32 3.76 8.83 -16.08
CA GLN A 32 4.75 7.94 -15.49
C GLN A 32 4.84 6.64 -16.30
N ASP A 33 6.06 6.20 -16.57
CA ASP A 33 6.31 4.91 -17.21
C ASP A 33 6.08 3.73 -16.24
N ASN A 34 5.91 2.54 -16.81
CA ASN A 34 5.64 1.32 -16.06
C ASN A 34 6.76 0.95 -15.07
N LEU A 35 8.03 1.21 -15.41
CA LEU A 35 9.16 0.88 -14.55
C LEU A 35 9.15 1.76 -13.30
N THR A 36 8.91 3.06 -13.46
CA THR A 36 8.78 4.01 -12.34
C THR A 36 7.63 3.61 -11.43
N MET A 37 6.45 3.35 -12.00
CA MET A 37 5.27 2.91 -11.22
C MET A 37 5.52 1.60 -10.46
N TYR A 38 6.24 0.66 -11.08
CA TYR A 38 6.60 -0.59 -10.43
C TYR A 38 7.60 -0.37 -9.28
N MET A 39 8.61 0.48 -9.48
CA MET A 39 9.63 0.75 -8.46
C MET A 39 9.06 1.46 -7.23
N ASP A 40 8.05 2.31 -7.39
CA ASP A 40 7.32 2.94 -6.28
C ASP A 40 6.61 1.91 -5.36
N LEU A 41 6.31 0.71 -5.88
CA LEU A 41 5.80 -0.41 -5.09
C LEU A 41 6.96 -1.21 -4.47
N ALA A 42 7.99 -1.48 -5.26
CA ALA A 42 9.11 -2.33 -4.88
C ALA A 42 10.01 -1.72 -3.79
N ASP A 43 10.11 -0.40 -3.71
CA ASP A 43 10.92 0.29 -2.69
C ASP A 43 10.26 0.34 -1.30
N GLY A 44 8.98 -0.01 -1.24
CA GLY A 44 8.17 -0.08 -0.03
C GLY A 44 7.76 1.27 0.56
N ILE A 45 8.14 2.41 -0.01
CA ILE A 45 7.78 3.73 0.54
C ILE A 45 6.27 3.92 0.48
N PHE A 46 5.69 3.79 -0.71
CA PHE A 46 4.27 4.06 -0.92
C PHE A 46 3.39 3.08 -0.15
N LEU A 47 3.77 1.80 -0.13
CA LEU A 47 3.03 0.78 0.61
C LEU A 47 3.07 0.99 2.14
N ASN A 48 4.19 1.49 2.68
CA ASN A 48 4.22 1.86 4.10
C ASN A 48 3.30 3.07 4.39
N GLN A 49 3.15 4.02 3.46
CA GLN A 49 2.22 5.13 3.63
C GLN A 49 0.76 4.65 3.64
N ILE A 50 0.39 3.71 2.76
CA ILE A 50 -0.92 3.08 2.79
C ILE A 50 -1.14 2.36 4.12
N MET A 51 -0.16 1.59 4.59
CA MET A 51 -0.27 0.87 5.86
C MET A 51 -0.45 1.81 7.05
N LEU A 52 0.20 2.99 7.06
CA LEU A 52 -0.01 4.02 8.08
C LEU A 52 -1.40 4.66 8.03
N GLN A 53 -2.03 4.76 6.85
CA GLN A 53 -3.43 5.20 6.74
C GLN A 53 -4.40 4.14 7.29
N ILE A 54 -4.06 2.85 7.14
CA ILE A 54 -4.86 1.73 7.65
C ILE A 54 -4.71 1.59 9.18
N ASP A 55 -3.48 1.66 9.68
CA ASP A 55 -3.16 1.56 11.11
C ASP A 55 -2.23 2.70 11.55
N PRO A 56 -2.76 3.74 12.22
CA PRO A 56 -1.97 4.87 12.67
C PRO A 56 -1.18 4.60 13.97
N ARG A 57 -1.32 3.43 14.60
CA ARG A 57 -0.66 3.11 15.89
C ARG A 57 0.87 3.06 15.83
N PRO A 58 1.53 2.60 14.74
CA PRO A 58 2.99 2.61 14.64
C PRO A 58 3.53 4.05 14.50
N THR A 59 3.86 4.71 15.61
CA THR A 59 4.24 6.13 15.62
C THR A 59 5.75 6.42 15.47
N ASN A 60 6.62 5.42 15.64
CA ASN A 60 8.08 5.61 15.74
C ASN A 60 8.90 4.93 14.64
N GLN A 61 8.29 4.60 13.50
CA GLN A 61 9.00 3.90 12.42
C GLN A 61 9.55 4.89 11.40
N ARG A 62 10.87 4.88 11.24
CA ARG A 62 11.56 5.72 10.26
C ARG A 62 11.62 5.00 8.92
N ILE A 63 10.70 5.34 8.02
CA ILE A 63 10.72 4.90 6.62
C ILE A 63 11.78 5.72 5.87
N ASN A 64 12.63 5.05 5.09
CA ASN A 64 13.62 5.72 4.25
C ASN A 64 12.91 6.31 3.03
N LYS A 65 12.79 7.64 2.98
CA LYS A 65 12.08 8.38 1.90
C LYS A 65 12.86 8.50 0.59
N HIS A 66 14.18 8.27 0.64
CA HIS A 66 15.07 8.38 -0.51
C HIS A 66 15.87 7.09 -0.62
N VAL A 67 15.28 6.10 -1.29
CA VAL A 67 15.91 4.78 -1.45
C VAL A 67 17.00 4.83 -2.53
N ASN A 68 16.84 5.62 -3.60
CA ASN A 68 17.82 5.77 -4.69
C ASN A 68 18.34 4.41 -5.22
N ASN A 69 17.45 3.42 -5.30
CA ASN A 69 17.75 2.04 -5.68
C ASN A 69 18.74 1.30 -4.75
N ASP A 70 19.01 1.80 -3.55
CA ASP A 70 19.82 1.13 -2.54
C ASP A 70 19.10 -0.11 -2.01
N VAL A 71 19.78 -1.26 -2.14
CA VAL A 71 19.27 -2.58 -1.76
C VAL A 71 18.93 -2.64 -0.26
N ASN A 72 19.77 -2.10 0.60
CA ASN A 72 19.58 -2.17 2.04
C ASN A 72 18.42 -1.28 2.50
N LEU A 73 18.31 -0.07 1.94
CA LEU A 73 17.22 0.85 2.26
C LEU A 73 15.85 0.28 1.85
N ARG A 74 15.78 -0.34 0.65
CA ARG A 74 14.58 -1.05 0.20
C ARG A 74 14.23 -2.23 1.12
N ILE A 75 15.21 -3.07 1.47
CA ILE A 75 15.00 -4.20 2.41
C ILE A 75 14.47 -3.69 3.76
N GLN A 76 15.02 -2.61 4.29
CA GLN A 76 14.58 -2.01 5.54
C GLN A 76 13.12 -1.55 5.45
N ASN A 77 12.75 -0.79 4.41
CA ASN A 77 11.39 -0.33 4.19
C ASN A 77 10.40 -1.50 4.09
N LEU A 78 10.74 -2.53 3.31
CA LEU A 78 9.90 -3.73 3.15
C LEU A 78 9.79 -4.55 4.45
N THR A 79 10.86 -4.61 5.24
CA THR A 79 10.85 -5.29 6.55
C THR A 79 9.93 -4.57 7.54
N ILE A 80 9.95 -3.24 7.55
CA ILE A 80 9.04 -2.42 8.34
C ILE A 80 7.59 -2.72 7.93
N LEU A 81 7.31 -2.74 6.62
CA LEU A 81 5.98 -3.03 6.08
C LEU A 81 5.47 -4.41 6.51
N VAL A 82 6.26 -5.46 6.29
CA VAL A 82 5.88 -6.84 6.65
C VAL A 82 5.63 -6.97 8.16
N ARG A 83 6.44 -6.29 8.99
CA ARG A 83 6.22 -6.25 10.43
C ARG A 83 4.87 -5.61 10.77
N ASN A 84 4.55 -4.46 10.18
CA ASN A 84 3.29 -3.76 10.45
C ASN A 84 2.07 -4.57 10.02
N ILE A 85 2.12 -5.17 8.84
CA ILE A 85 1.09 -6.09 8.36
C ILE A 85 0.89 -7.21 9.38
N LYS A 86 1.97 -7.89 9.78
CA LYS A 86 1.90 -9.00 10.73
C LYS A 86 1.31 -8.57 12.07
N THR A 87 1.78 -7.47 12.63
CA THR A 87 1.28 -6.89 13.88
C THR A 87 -0.20 -6.54 13.76
N TYR A 88 -0.65 -5.97 12.64
CA TYR A 88 -2.06 -5.67 12.40
C TYR A 88 -2.91 -6.94 12.38
N TYR A 89 -2.54 -7.95 11.58
CA TYR A 89 -3.27 -9.22 11.55
C TYR A 89 -3.38 -9.87 12.94
N GLN A 90 -2.28 -9.89 13.69
CA GLN A 90 -2.23 -10.56 14.99
C GLN A 90 -2.95 -9.78 16.09
N GLU A 91 -2.69 -8.48 16.22
CA GLU A 91 -3.17 -7.69 17.36
C GLU A 91 -4.51 -7.02 17.08
N VAL A 92 -4.78 -6.61 15.84
CA VAL A 92 -5.97 -5.85 15.47
C VAL A 92 -7.08 -6.78 14.99
N LEU A 93 -6.75 -7.67 14.06
CA LEU A 93 -7.71 -8.58 13.44
C LEU A 93 -7.87 -9.89 14.22
N GLN A 94 -6.92 -10.22 15.11
CA GLN A 94 -6.87 -11.50 15.83
C GLN A 94 -6.91 -12.70 14.87
N GLN A 95 -6.19 -12.59 13.74
CA GLN A 95 -6.11 -13.59 12.69
C GLN A 95 -4.66 -14.02 12.43
N LEU A 96 -4.49 -15.30 12.09
CA LEU A 96 -3.21 -15.85 11.68
C LEU A 96 -3.03 -15.76 10.16
N ILE A 97 -1.91 -15.21 9.70
CA ILE A 97 -1.49 -15.30 8.30
C ILE A 97 -0.99 -16.73 8.05
N VAL A 98 -1.76 -17.51 7.29
CA VAL A 98 -1.46 -18.94 6.99
C VAL A 98 -0.56 -19.13 5.77
N MET A 99 -0.43 -18.10 4.93
CA MET A 99 0.49 -18.09 3.80
C MET A 99 1.92 -17.73 4.24
N ASN A 100 2.91 -18.10 3.42
CA ASN A 100 4.28 -17.65 3.60
C ASN A 100 4.34 -16.12 3.51
N LEU A 101 5.01 -15.49 4.48
CA LEU A 101 5.25 -14.05 4.45
C LEU A 101 6.11 -13.66 3.25
N PRO A 102 5.94 -12.43 2.71
CA PRO A 102 6.71 -11.97 1.56
C PRO A 102 8.22 -11.98 1.82
N ASN A 103 9.00 -12.50 0.87
CA ASN A 103 10.45 -12.54 0.97
C ASN A 103 11.07 -11.19 0.60
N VAL A 104 11.27 -10.33 1.61
CA VAL A 104 11.83 -8.97 1.44
C VAL A 104 13.26 -8.95 0.90
N LEU A 105 14.07 -9.99 1.16
CA LEU A 105 15.45 -10.06 0.65
C LEU A 105 15.47 -10.28 -0.87
N MET A 106 14.50 -11.06 -1.38
CA MET A 106 14.34 -11.31 -2.81
C MET A 106 13.97 -10.01 -3.54
N ILE A 107 12.93 -9.33 -3.07
CA ILE A 107 12.49 -8.04 -3.64
C ILE A 107 13.62 -7.02 -3.57
N GLY A 108 14.31 -6.94 -2.43
CA GLY A 108 15.37 -5.97 -2.22
C GLY A 108 16.56 -6.12 -3.16
N ARG A 109 17.01 -7.35 -3.40
CA ARG A 109 18.21 -7.66 -4.19
C ARG A 109 17.95 -7.67 -5.70
N ASP A 110 16.79 -8.16 -6.12
CA ASP A 110 16.44 -8.29 -7.52
C ASP A 110 14.98 -7.92 -7.76
N PRO A 111 14.63 -6.62 -7.66
CA PRO A 111 13.24 -6.17 -7.75
C PRO A 111 12.63 -6.47 -9.11
N LEU A 112 13.42 -6.54 -10.19
CA LEU A 112 12.89 -6.71 -11.55
C LEU A 112 12.71 -8.18 -11.97
N SER A 113 12.92 -9.13 -11.08
CA SER A 113 12.63 -10.53 -11.36
C SER A 113 11.15 -10.87 -11.25
N GLY A 114 10.68 -11.82 -12.05
CA GLY A 114 9.32 -12.36 -11.92
C GLY A 114 9.04 -12.94 -10.52
N LYS A 115 10.05 -13.49 -9.85
CA LYS A 115 9.91 -13.97 -8.46
C LYS A 115 9.64 -12.81 -7.49
N SER A 116 10.36 -11.70 -7.61
CA SER A 116 10.10 -10.51 -6.81
C SER A 116 8.72 -9.90 -7.08
N MET A 117 8.24 -9.89 -8.33
CA MET A 117 6.88 -9.48 -8.65
C MET A 117 5.82 -10.33 -7.92
N GLU A 118 6.02 -11.64 -7.82
CA GLU A 118 5.13 -12.51 -7.05
C GLU A 118 5.20 -12.23 -5.54
N GLU A 119 6.38 -11.92 -4.99
CA GLU A 119 6.50 -11.50 -3.59
C GLU A 119 5.83 -10.13 -3.32
N ILE A 120 5.90 -9.19 -4.27
CA ILE A 120 5.18 -7.91 -4.16
C ILE A 120 3.66 -8.12 -4.27
N LYS A 121 3.19 -9.02 -5.14
CA LYS A 121 1.76 -9.42 -5.18
C LYS A 121 1.27 -9.88 -3.81
N LYS A 122 2.06 -10.69 -3.10
CA LYS A 122 1.74 -11.10 -1.72
C LYS A 122 1.68 -9.92 -0.76
N LEU A 123 2.60 -8.96 -0.86
CA LEU A 123 2.54 -7.72 -0.07
C LEU A 123 1.23 -6.98 -0.33
N LEU A 124 0.89 -6.72 -1.60
CA LEU A 124 -0.34 -6.01 -1.97
C LEU A 124 -1.59 -6.72 -1.45
N LEU A 125 -1.64 -8.06 -1.57
CA LEU A 125 -2.75 -8.86 -1.07
C LEU A 125 -2.91 -8.73 0.45
N LEU A 126 -1.82 -8.76 1.20
CA LEU A 126 -1.85 -8.63 2.66
C LEU A 126 -2.25 -7.21 3.09
N VAL A 127 -1.73 -6.16 2.44
CA VAL A 127 -2.13 -4.77 2.76
C VAL A 127 -3.61 -4.55 2.42
N LEU A 128 -4.09 -5.06 1.28
CA LEU A 128 -5.51 -5.04 0.93
C LEU A 128 -6.35 -5.75 2.00
N GLY A 129 -5.90 -6.92 2.47
CA GLY A 129 -6.56 -7.66 3.54
C GLY A 129 -6.65 -6.86 4.85
N CYS A 130 -5.60 -6.08 5.19
CA CYS A 130 -5.69 -5.14 6.30
C CYS A 130 -6.76 -4.06 6.04
N ALA A 131 -6.80 -3.47 4.84
CA ALA A 131 -7.69 -2.36 4.48
C ALA A 131 -9.18 -2.74 4.48
N VAL A 132 -9.55 -3.91 3.92
CA VAL A 132 -10.96 -4.31 3.80
C VAL A 132 -11.56 -4.76 5.13
N GLN A 133 -10.73 -5.22 6.07
CA GLN A 133 -11.18 -5.71 7.37
C GLN A 133 -11.24 -4.63 8.45
N VAL A 134 -10.89 -3.38 8.12
CA VAL A 134 -11.01 -2.21 9.03
C VAL A 134 -12.46 -2.00 9.48
N GLY A 135 -13.45 -2.30 8.62
CA GLY A 135 -14.87 -2.06 8.89
C GLY A 135 -15.63 -3.20 9.57
N ALA A 136 -15.03 -4.39 9.71
CA ALA A 136 -15.73 -5.60 10.19
C ALA A 136 -15.64 -5.80 11.72
N ARG A 137 -15.33 -4.74 12.47
CA ARG A 137 -15.26 -4.81 13.93
C ARG A 137 -16.63 -4.52 14.54
N PRO A 138 -17.27 -5.50 15.21
CA PRO A 138 -18.36 -5.19 16.12
C PRO A 138 -17.73 -4.50 17.35
N GLY A 139 -17.78 -3.16 17.40
CA GLY A 139 -17.37 -2.41 18.60
C GLY A 139 -16.56 -1.13 18.41
N GLN A 140 -16.20 -0.73 17.18
CA GLN A 140 -15.67 0.62 16.93
C GLN A 140 -16.54 1.32 15.90
N GLY A 141 -17.26 2.33 16.37
CA GLY A 141 -18.19 3.14 15.59
C GLY A 141 -17.54 3.72 14.34
N GLY A 142 -18.30 3.68 13.25
CA GLY A 142 -17.88 4.14 11.93
C GLY A 142 -17.34 5.56 11.95
N GLY A 143 -16.14 5.70 11.40
CA GLY A 143 -15.57 6.96 10.96
C GLY A 143 -15.01 6.76 9.56
N GLY A 144 -15.88 6.54 8.58
CA GLY A 144 -15.50 6.71 7.18
C GLY A 144 -15.08 8.16 6.92
N PRO A 145 -14.24 8.44 5.92
CA PRO A 145 -13.79 9.79 5.64
C PRO A 145 -15.00 10.65 5.28
N ALA A 146 -15.29 11.66 6.10
CA ALA A 146 -16.30 12.66 5.83
C ALA A 146 -15.88 13.43 4.57
N LEU A 147 -16.56 13.14 3.46
CA LEU A 147 -16.65 14.04 2.32
C LEU A 147 -17.19 15.38 2.83
N SER A 148 -16.29 16.34 2.98
CA SER A 148 -16.62 17.71 3.36
C SER A 148 -17.27 18.39 2.16
N HIS A 149 -18.60 18.41 2.15
CA HIS A 149 -19.35 19.38 1.34
C HIS A 149 -19.31 20.75 2.04
N PRO A 150 -19.05 21.85 1.33
CA PRO A 150 -19.22 23.18 1.89
C PRO A 150 -20.70 23.56 1.84
N GLU A 151 -21.37 23.65 2.99
CA GLU A 151 -22.68 24.29 3.10
C GLU A 151 -22.52 25.81 2.94
N GLY A 152 -22.89 26.30 1.75
CA GLY A 152 -23.09 27.72 1.49
C GLY A 152 -24.36 28.21 2.17
N GLY A 153 -24.23 28.83 3.35
CA GLY A 153 -25.34 29.51 4.02
C GLY A 153 -25.79 30.76 3.26
N VAL A 154 -26.94 30.68 2.60
CA VAL A 154 -27.67 31.86 2.12
C VAL A 154 -28.38 32.50 3.31
N LYS A 155 -27.92 33.68 3.72
CA LYS A 155 -28.54 34.49 4.78
C LYS A 155 -29.64 35.36 4.14
N LEU A 156 -30.91 35.04 4.42
CA LEU A 156 -32.06 35.89 4.11
C LEU A 156 -32.01 37.16 4.98
N PRO A 157 -32.19 38.38 4.42
CA PRO A 157 -32.33 39.57 5.24
C PRO A 157 -33.75 39.65 5.80
N GLN A 158 -33.86 39.74 7.13
CA GLN A 158 -35.09 40.18 7.78
C GLN A 158 -35.23 41.69 7.58
N GLY A 159 -36.44 42.09 7.18
CA GLY A 159 -36.79 43.47 6.93
C GLY A 159 -36.87 44.31 8.19
N SER A 160 -36.73 45.62 7.99
CA SER A 160 -37.32 46.70 8.77
C SER A 160 -37.57 47.86 7.83
#